data_AF-A0AB38Y3T5-F1
#
_entry.id   AF-A0AB38Y3T5-F1
#
_cell.length_a   1.000
_cell.length_b   1.000
_cell.length_c   1.000
_cell.angle_alpha   90.00
_cell.angle_beta   90.00
_cell.angle_gamma   90.00
#
_symmetry.space_group_name_H-M   'P 1'
#
loop_
_entity.id
_entity.type
_entity.pdbx_description
1 polymer ?
#
loop_
_entity_poly.entity_id
_entity_poly.type
_entity_poly.pdbx_seq_one_letter_code
_entity_poly.pdbx_strand_id
1 'polypeptide(L)'
;MSFKTDYNTQSFVYFYSIHPLISLKSEEPSSRKLARYDFSKLNMTESISIEQVNKEIVMVQQDFKLYVNDYEKSTKRLEKFLKILNFDNGVDKHFDEEISL
;
A
#
# COMPACT_ATOMS: atom_id res chain seq x y z
N MET A 1 9.67 12.15 6.32
CA MET A 1 10.04 10.73 6.12
C MET A 1 9.65 10.35 4.69
N SER A 2 10.61 9.99 3.84
CA SER A 2 10.34 9.54 2.47
C SER A 2 10.25 8.03 2.46
N PHE A 3 9.04 7.49 2.33
CA PHE A 3 8.84 6.07 2.09
C PHE A 3 9.26 5.78 0.64
N LYS A 4 10.48 5.26 0.46
CA LYS A 4 10.86 4.56 -0.77
C LYS A 4 10.08 3.26 -0.77
N THR A 5 9.37 2.95 -1.84
CA THR A 5 8.77 1.64 -2.02
C THR A 5 9.91 0.61 -2.09
N ASP A 6 9.82 -0.45 -1.30
CA ASP A 6 10.79 -1.54 -1.39
C ASP A 6 10.56 -2.35 -2.68
N TYR A 7 11.59 -3.10 -3.08
CA TYR A 7 11.54 -3.95 -4.28
C TYR A 7 10.41 -4.97 -4.23
N ASN A 8 10.04 -5.46 -3.05
CA ASN A 8 8.98 -6.45 -2.89
C ASN A 8 7.61 -5.86 -3.25
N THR A 9 7.32 -4.66 -2.77
CA THR A 9 6.07 -3.96 -3.06
C THR A 9 5.97 -3.61 -4.55
N GLN A 10 7.08 -3.16 -5.15
CA GLN A 10 7.14 -2.89 -6.59
C GLN A 10 6.93 -4.18 -7.42
N SER A 11 7.48 -5.31 -6.96
CA SER A 11 7.33 -6.62 -7.59
C SER A 11 5.88 -7.12 -7.58
N PHE A 12 5.18 -6.98 -6.45
CA PHE A 12 3.76 -7.34 -6.36
C PHE A 12 2.87 -6.48 -7.27
N VAL A 13 3.11 -5.17 -7.30
CA VAL A 13 2.37 -4.25 -8.19
C VAL A 13 2.57 -4.63 -9.66
N TYR A 14 3.81 -4.95 -10.05
CA TYR A 14 4.14 -5.37 -11.42
C TYR A 14 3.44 -6.69 -11.78
N PHE A 15 3.53 -7.71 -10.92
CA PHE A 15 3.01 -9.05 -11.20
C PHE A 15 1.48 -9.09 -11.28
N TYR A 16 0.78 -8.35 -10.41
CA TYR A 16 -0.69 -8.39 -10.38
C TYR A 16 -1.38 -7.36 -11.28
N SER A 17 -0.71 -6.25 -11.60
CA SER A 17 -1.37 -5.14 -12.31
C SER A 17 -0.87 -4.97 -13.75
N ILE A 18 0.43 -5.17 -14.01
CA ILE A 18 1.03 -4.85 -15.32
C ILE A 18 1.32 -6.09 -16.15
N HIS A 19 1.74 -7.19 -15.51
CA HIS A 19 2.06 -8.43 -16.20
C HIS A 19 0.89 -8.97 -17.05
N PRO A 20 -0.37 -9.01 -16.58
CA PRO A 20 -1.49 -9.45 -17.41
C PRO A 20 -1.67 -8.60 -18.68
N LEU A 21 -1.49 -7.27 -18.59
CA LEU A 21 -1.63 -6.35 -19.72
C LEU A 21 -0.60 -6.61 -20.82
N ILE A 22 0.63 -6.93 -20.42
CA ILE A 22 1.71 -7.30 -21.35
C ILE A 22 1.40 -8.65 -22.00
N SER A 23 0.99 -9.65 -21.21
CA SER A 23 0.62 -10.97 -21.71
C SER A 23 -0.57 -10.95 -22.69
N LEU A 24 -1.49 -9.98 -22.57
CA LEU A 24 -2.60 -9.79 -23.51
C LEU A 24 -2.13 -9.36 -24.92
N LYS A 25 -0.98 -8.69 -25.01
CA LYS A 25 -0.35 -8.26 -26.27
C LYS A 25 0.70 -9.24 -26.80
N SER A 26 0.88 -10.39 -26.14
CA SER A 26 1.84 -11.41 -26.55
C SER A 26 1.46 -12.04 -27.90
N GLU A 27 2.46 -12.34 -28.73
CA GLU A 27 2.28 -13.13 -29.96
C GLU A 27 1.87 -14.58 -29.65
N GLU A 28 2.24 -15.09 -28.46
CA GLU A 28 1.92 -16.44 -28.04
C GLU A 28 0.43 -16.59 -27.68
N PRO A 29 -0.32 -17.51 -28.32
CA PRO A 29 -1.75 -17.70 -28.06
C PRO A 29 -2.06 -18.13 -26.63
N SER A 30 -1.19 -18.95 -26.04
CA SER A 30 -1.29 -19.46 -24.66
C SER A 30 -1.24 -18.32 -23.65
N SER A 31 -0.24 -17.44 -23.80
CA SER A 31 -0.04 -16.25 -22.97
C SER A 31 -1.25 -15.30 -23.03
N ARG A 32 -1.81 -15.07 -24.23
CA ARG A 32 -3.03 -14.25 -24.37
C ARG A 32 -4.26 -14.87 -23.72
N LYS A 33 -4.42 -16.20 -23.83
CA LYS A 33 -5.55 -16.91 -23.23
C LYS A 33 -5.49 -16.87 -21.71
N LEU A 34 -4.30 -17.05 -21.14
CA LEU A 34 -4.08 -16.92 -19.70
C LEU A 34 -4.34 -15.48 -19.22
N ALA A 35 -3.84 -14.48 -19.94
CA ALA A 35 -4.12 -13.08 -19.64
C ALA A 35 -5.62 -12.77 -19.62
N ARG A 36 -6.38 -13.21 -20.63
CA ARG A 36 -7.84 -13.03 -20.67
C ARG A 36 -8.56 -13.63 -19.47
N TYR A 37 -8.11 -14.81 -19.02
CA TYR A 37 -8.63 -15.43 -17.80
C TYR A 37 -8.35 -14.57 -16.57
N ASP A 38 -7.12 -14.09 -16.41
CA ASP A 38 -6.72 -13.22 -15.30
C ASP A 38 -7.51 -11.90 -15.29
N PHE A 39 -7.71 -11.28 -16.46
CA PHE A 39 -8.53 -10.07 -16.60
C PHE A 39 -9.98 -10.32 -16.15
N SER A 40 -10.57 -11.44 -16.59
CA SER A 40 -11.94 -11.79 -16.19
C SER A 40 -12.08 -12.01 -14.68
N LYS A 41 -11.06 -12.58 -14.03
CA LYS A 41 -11.03 -12.77 -12.57
C LYS A 41 -10.90 -11.45 -11.82
N LEU A 42 -10.15 -10.52 -12.39
CA LEU A 42 -9.88 -9.20 -11.80
C LEU A 42 -10.96 -8.15 -12.16
N ASN A 43 -12.01 -8.54 -12.91
CA ASN A 43 -13.02 -7.64 -13.47
C ASN A 43 -12.43 -6.49 -14.31
N MET A 44 -11.26 -6.73 -14.92
CA MET A 44 -10.57 -5.74 -15.75
C MET A 44 -11.09 -5.79 -17.19
N THR A 45 -11.32 -4.63 -17.78
CA THR A 45 -11.74 -4.52 -19.18
C THR A 45 -10.52 -4.55 -20.10
N GLU A 46 -10.61 -5.23 -21.26
CA GLU A 46 -9.52 -5.30 -22.25
C GLU A 46 -9.13 -3.92 -22.83
N SER A 47 -9.91 -2.87 -22.58
CA SER A 47 -9.66 -1.49 -23.02
C SER A 47 -8.72 -0.69 -22.11
N ILE A 48 -8.29 -1.24 -20.97
CA ILE A 48 -7.46 -0.51 -20.01
C ILE A 48 -6.01 -0.36 -20.51
N SER A 49 -5.41 0.82 -20.31
CA SER A 49 -4.02 1.10 -20.72
C SER A 49 -3.05 1.00 -19.54
N ILE A 50 -1.81 0.58 -19.81
CA ILE A 50 -0.74 0.54 -18.80
C ILE A 50 -0.50 1.92 -18.17
N GLU A 51 -0.61 2.99 -18.98
CA GLU A 51 -0.45 4.36 -18.52
C GLU A 51 -1.53 4.75 -17.50
N GLN A 52 -2.78 4.36 -17.75
CA GLN A 52 -3.89 4.62 -16.85
C GLN A 52 -3.74 3.86 -15.53
N VAL A 53 -3.36 2.57 -15.59
CA VAL A 53 -3.10 1.76 -14.39
C VAL A 53 -1.95 2.35 -13.57
N ASN A 54 -0.86 2.78 -14.21
CA ASN A 54 0.25 3.45 -13.51
C ASN A 54 -0.19 4.74 -12.81
N LYS A 55 -1.01 5.55 -13.48
CA LYS A 55 -1.54 6.78 -12.89
C LYS A 55 -2.41 6.48 -11.67
N GLU A 56 -3.30 5.50 -11.76
CA GLU A 56 -4.17 5.07 -10.67
C GLU A 56 -3.36 4.51 -9.48
N ILE A 57 -2.34 3.69 -9.74
CA ILE A 57 -1.41 3.21 -8.71
C ILE A 57 -0.76 4.38 -7.96
N VAL A 58 -0.23 5.37 -8.69
CA VAL A 58 0.42 6.53 -8.08
C VAL A 58 -0.55 7.34 -7.24
N MET A 59 -1.78 7.57 -7.72
CA MET A 59 -2.81 8.29 -6.97
C MET A 59 -3.16 7.55 -5.67
N VAL A 60 -3.43 6.23 -5.75
CA VAL A 60 -3.76 5.41 -4.57
C VAL A 60 -2.60 5.39 -3.57
N GLN A 61 -1.36 5.28 -4.04
CA GLN A 61 -0.18 5.33 -3.17
C GLN A 61 -0.03 6.68 -2.47
N GLN A 62 -0.34 7.79 -3.16
CA GLN A 62 -0.31 9.12 -2.57
C GLN A 62 -1.42 9.30 -1.52
N ASP A 63 -2.63 8.86 -1.81
CA ASP A 63 -3.76 8.91 -0.87
C ASP A 63 -3.46 8.08 0.37
N PHE A 64 -2.97 6.85 0.20
CA PHE A 64 -2.59 5.99 1.32
C PHE A 64 -1.52 6.62 2.21
N LYS A 65 -0.53 7.31 1.61
CA LYS A 65 0.50 8.04 2.34
C LYS A 65 -0.09 9.16 3.20
N LEU A 66 -1.11 9.88 2.70
CA LEU A 66 -1.79 10.92 3.48
C LEU A 66 -2.50 10.31 4.69
N TYR A 67 -3.26 9.22 4.48
CA TYR A 67 -3.94 8.53 5.58
C TYR A 67 -2.97 8.04 6.66
N VAL A 68 -1.89 7.35 6.28
CA VAL A 68 -0.88 6.86 7.24
C VAL A 68 -0.28 8.01 8.05
N ASN A 69 0.02 9.14 7.40
CA ASN A 69 0.58 10.31 8.07
C ASN A 69 -0.43 10.95 9.06
N ASP A 70 -1.71 10.96 8.74
CA ASP A 70 -2.74 11.50 9.65
C ASP A 70 -3.01 10.56 10.83
N TYR A 71 -2.95 9.24 10.62
CA TYR A 71 -2.93 8.26 11.71
C TYR A 71 -1.72 8.45 12.62
N GLU A 72 -0.51 8.58 12.07
CA GLU A 72 0.71 8.79 12.85
C GLU A 72 0.62 10.06 13.73
N LYS A 73 0.12 11.17 13.17
CA LYS A 73 -0.12 12.41 13.94
C LYS A 73 -1.11 12.18 15.09
N SER A 74 -2.18 11.44 14.82
CA SER A 74 -3.22 11.16 15.80
C SER A 74 -2.69 10.29 16.94
N THR A 75 -1.92 9.24 16.63
CA THR A 75 -1.25 8.38 17.60
C THR A 75 -0.27 9.19 18.46
N LYS A 76 0.57 10.04 17.88
CA LYS A 76 1.48 10.93 18.63
C LYS A 76 0.74 11.89 19.57
N ARG A 77 -0.43 12.38 19.16
CA ARG A 77 -1.26 13.25 20.01
C ARG A 77 -1.84 12.46 21.18
N LEU A 78 -2.32 11.23 20.94
CA LEU A 78 -2.81 10.35 21.97
C LEU A 78 -1.72 9.98 22.99
N GLU A 79 -0.52 9.62 22.53
CA GLU A 79 0.63 9.33 23.39
C GLU A 79 0.97 10.52 24.30
N LYS A 80 0.96 11.75 23.77
CA LYS A 80 1.18 12.97 24.57
C LYS A 80 0.09 13.15 25.63
N PHE A 81 -1.18 12.93 25.27
CA PHE A 81 -2.27 13.01 26.25
C PHE A 81 -2.13 11.97 27.36
N LEU A 82 -1.81 10.71 27.01
CA LEU A 82 -1.57 9.66 28.01
C LEU A 82 -0.42 10.00 28.94
N LYS A 83 0.69 10.57 28.41
CA LYS A 83 1.80 11.06 29.24
C LYS A 83 1.32 12.12 30.23
N ILE A 84 0.58 13.14 29.77
CA ILE A 84 0.05 14.18 30.67
C ILE A 84 -0.84 13.59 31.77
N LEU A 85 -1.78 12.71 31.41
CA LEU A 85 -2.66 12.06 32.38
C LEU A 85 -1.91 11.18 33.39
N ASN A 86 -0.87 10.47 32.95
CA ASN A 86 -0.05 9.64 33.85
C ASN A 86 0.82 10.50 34.79
N PHE A 87 1.33 11.64 34.30
CA PHE A 87 2.09 12.59 35.12
C PHE A 87 1.21 13.28 36.17
N ASP A 88 -0.03 13.66 35.84
CA ASP A 88 -0.93 14.38 36.75
C ASP A 88 -1.48 13.48 37.87
N ASN A 89 -1.48 12.16 37.66
CA ASN A 89 -1.93 11.17 38.64
C ASN A 89 -0.84 10.69 39.61
N GLY A 90 0.39 11.21 39.53
CA GLY A 90 1.50 10.81 40.41
C GLY A 90 1.87 9.31 40.31
N VAL A 91 1.47 8.64 39.24
CA VAL A 91 1.75 7.23 39.02
C VAL A 91 2.92 7.14 38.04
N ASP A 92 4.12 7.16 38.61
CA ASP A 92 5.31 6.59 37.98
C ASP A 92 5.01 5.10 37.70
N LYS A 93 4.58 4.80 36.49
CA LYS A 93 4.50 3.44 35.98
C LYS A 93 5.37 3.38 34.74
N HIS A 94 6.58 2.87 34.95
CA HIS A 94 7.45 2.25 33.95
C HIS A 94 6.62 1.60 32.83
N PHE A 95 6.57 2.24 31.66
CA PHE A 95 6.07 1.67 30.41
C PHE A 95 7.25 1.49 29.44
N ASP A 96 8.36 0.94 29.94
CA ASP A 96 9.59 0.77 29.17
C ASP A 96 9.87 -0.68 28.72
N GLU A 97 8.92 -1.62 28.80
CA GLU A 97 9.21 -3.03 28.48
C GLU A 97 8.54 -3.65 27.25
N GLU A 98 7.70 -2.95 26.48
CA GLU A 98 7.04 -3.58 25.32
C GLU A 98 7.06 -2.77 24.02
N ILE A 99 8.19 -2.12 23.70
CA ILE A 99 8.52 -1.80 22.30
C ILE A 99 9.98 -2.20 22.02
N SER A 100 10.27 -3.49 22.22
CA SER A 100 11.40 -4.17 21.59
C SER A 100 10.89 -5.44 20.91
N LEU A 101 10.31 -5.28 19.73
CA LEU A 101 10.21 -6.30 18.69
C LEU A 101 10.38 -5.64 17.32
#